data_AF-A0A268FB38-F1
#
_entry.id   AF-A0A268FB38-F1
#
_cell.length_a   1.000
_cell.length_b   1.000
_cell.length_c   1.000
_cell.angle_alpha   90.00
_cell.angle_beta   90.00
_cell.angle_gamma   90.00
#
_symmetry.space_group_name_H-M   'P 1'
#
loop_
_entity.id
_entity.type
_entity.pdbx_description
1 polymer ?
#
loop_
_entity_poly.entity_id
_entity_poly.type
_entity_poly.pdbx_seq_one_letter_code
_entity_poly.pdbx_strand_id
1 'polypeptide(L)'
;MYYNWNWNSFWDKLPDFILAVVVLIIGWIIAKIIEKALYKGLQKTNVDEKIFPDGKPKKYSSEKIISKIVFYLLLVFVFTLFFNILNLTVITSPLVNLLSTILGAIPNILKAALILLIAWVVASGLKYLIKKTGSTLKVHERLQKWNLAEKNNPQNIMDKVANIVFYLILLLFLPAILGALNLYGVSEPFANMLQNMLAFLPKLLAAALIVLVGWFVAKIVRTILTNFLQAIGTEALAKRLGINKLLDNVSISSVIGNIVFIFILIPTVISALEKLDIQGISQPAINMLNDILTMIPNIATAIILILIGIWIGKWVKQMVVTLLVKLSLDTYVRKMGINANTSISNIIGTIVQILIVFLLAVQALNIVGLEFLVTLSTAVIAYLPMVIAAIVIIGVGLWLGYLVQKLLSSVLQGGHFKVLPVIAKYAIITLSVFMALDQLKVASSIVNAAFILILGGLALAFGLAFGLGGREFAKKRLDKLDRKMEQTSIQKPNDDNTLNS
;
A
#
# COMPACT_ATOMS: atom_id res chain seq x y z
N MET A 1 9.88 9.50 -65.43
CA MET A 1 10.34 10.89 -65.67
C MET A 1 11.84 10.86 -65.59
N TYR A 2 12.55 10.88 -66.72
CA TYR A 2 14.01 10.90 -66.75
C TYR A 2 14.48 12.18 -66.07
N TYR A 3 15.17 12.07 -64.93
CA TYR A 3 15.87 13.19 -64.32
C TYR A 3 17.05 13.52 -65.24
N ASN A 4 16.83 14.40 -66.21
CA ASN A 4 17.91 14.88 -67.05
C ASN A 4 18.81 15.72 -66.14
N TRP A 5 19.95 15.16 -65.73
CA TRP A 5 20.95 15.85 -64.92
C TRP A 5 21.44 17.05 -65.73
N ASN A 6 20.87 18.22 -65.45
CA ASN A 6 21.18 19.44 -66.18
C ASN A 6 22.54 19.95 -65.70
N TRP A 7 23.61 19.50 -66.36
CA TRP A 7 24.98 19.92 -66.09
C TRP A 7 25.14 21.45 -66.11
N ASN A 8 24.29 22.17 -66.86
CA ASN A 8 24.32 23.64 -66.89
C ASN A 8 23.99 24.25 -65.52
N SER A 9 23.07 23.65 -64.76
CA SER A 9 22.71 24.13 -63.41
C SER A 9 23.85 24.01 -62.38
N PHE A 10 24.81 23.12 -62.61
CA PHE A 10 26.02 23.00 -61.79
C PHE A 10 27.00 24.13 -62.11
N TRP A 11 27.21 24.40 -63.41
CA TRP A 11 28.06 25.50 -63.86
C TRP A 11 27.51 26.87 -63.47
N ASP A 12 26.18 27.04 -63.45
CA ASP A 12 25.52 28.28 -63.02
C ASP A 12 25.72 28.59 -61.53
N LYS A 13 25.94 27.57 -60.69
CA LYS A 13 26.19 27.71 -59.24
C LYS A 13 27.67 27.79 -58.87
N LEU A 14 28.57 27.58 -59.83
CA LEU A 14 30.01 27.61 -59.61
C LEU A 14 30.52 28.99 -59.12
N PRO A 15 30.02 30.14 -59.62
CA PRO A 15 30.43 31.45 -59.13
C PRO A 15 30.06 31.66 -57.64
N ASP A 16 28.84 31.31 -57.25
CA ASP A 16 28.37 31.43 -55.86
C ASP A 16 29.19 30.55 -54.92
N PHE A 17 29.58 29.36 -55.38
CA PHE A 17 30.45 28.47 -54.61
C PHE A 17 31.85 29.05 -54.41
N ILE A 18 32.47 29.58 -55.47
CA ILE A 18 33.79 30.23 -55.37
C ILE A 18 33.71 31.44 -54.44
N LEU A 19 32.67 32.27 -54.58
CA LEU A 19 32.45 33.44 -53.74
C LEU A 19 32.28 33.04 -52.27
N ALA A 20 31.49 31.99 -51.99
CA ALA A 20 31.32 31.47 -50.64
C ALA A 20 32.66 31.01 -50.05
N VAL A 21 33.47 30.24 -50.79
CA VAL A 21 34.78 29.78 -50.32
C VAL A 21 35.72 30.96 -50.02
N VAL A 22 35.73 31.99 -50.86
CA VAL A 22 36.51 33.22 -50.63
C VAL A 22 36.05 33.91 -49.34
N VAL A 23 34.73 34.06 -49.13
CA VAL A 23 34.16 34.65 -47.91
C VAL A 23 34.52 33.84 -46.67
N LEU A 24 34.52 32.51 -46.74
CA LEU A 24 34.90 31.63 -45.64
C LEU A 24 36.38 31.83 -45.24
N ILE A 25 37.29 31.87 -46.22
CA ILE A 25 38.72 32.05 -45.99
C ILE A 25 38.99 33.44 -45.40
N ILE A 26 38.45 34.49 -46.03
CA ILE A 26 38.60 35.87 -45.56
C ILE A 26 38.01 36.03 -44.16
N GLY A 27 36.79 35.53 -43.95
CA GLY A 27 36.11 35.59 -42.67
C GLY A 27 36.87 34.88 -41.54
N TRP A 28 37.46 33.71 -41.82
CA TRP A 28 38.28 33.00 -40.85
C TRP A 28 39.54 33.78 -40.45
N ILE A 29 40.21 34.41 -41.43
CA ILE A 29 41.39 35.25 -41.18
C ILE A 29 40.99 36.45 -40.32
N ILE A 30 39.90 37.15 -40.67
CA ILE A 30 39.38 38.30 -39.92
C ILE A 30 39.05 37.88 -38.48
N ALA A 31 38.32 36.78 -38.29
CA ALA A 31 37.97 36.27 -36.97
C ALA A 31 39.22 36.00 -36.10
N LYS A 32 40.27 35.43 -36.70
CA LYS A 32 41.53 35.13 -36.00
C LYS A 32 42.34 36.38 -35.65
N ILE A 33 42.30 37.40 -36.51
CA ILE A 33 42.90 38.71 -36.21
C ILE A 33 42.17 39.34 -35.02
N ILE A 34 40.84 39.33 -35.04
CA ILE A 34 40.01 39.85 -33.93
C ILE A 34 40.29 39.08 -32.64
N GLU A 35 40.36 37.74 -32.66
CA GLU A 35 40.74 36.93 -31.49
C GLU A 35 42.05 37.42 -30.85
N LYS A 36 43.10 37.59 -31.65
CA LYS A 36 44.42 38.01 -31.18
C LYS A 36 44.40 39.43 -30.64
N ALA A 37 43.70 40.33 -31.30
CA ALA A 37 43.54 41.71 -30.86
C ALA A 37 42.78 41.76 -29.52
N LEU A 38 41.69 41.01 -29.40
CA LEU A 38 40.89 40.90 -28.19
C LEU A 38 41.70 40.29 -27.04
N TYR A 39 42.49 39.24 -27.30
CA TYR A 39 43.36 38.62 -26.30
C TYR A 39 44.37 39.62 -25.74
N LYS A 40 45.10 40.34 -26.62
CA LYS A 40 46.05 41.38 -26.20
C LYS A 40 45.37 42.53 -25.47
N GLY A 41 44.15 42.90 -25.87
CA GLY A 41 43.36 43.93 -25.20
C GLY A 41 42.95 43.52 -23.79
N LEU A 42 42.40 42.31 -23.64
CA LEU A 42 41.97 41.76 -22.35
C LEU A 42 43.13 41.55 -21.38
N GLN A 43 44.32 41.18 -21.88
CA GLN A 43 45.51 41.10 -21.04
C GLN A 43 45.88 42.43 -20.39
N LYS A 44 45.60 43.58 -21.02
CA LYS A 44 45.86 44.89 -20.41
C LYS A 44 44.91 45.22 -19.26
N THR A 45 43.78 44.52 -19.15
CA THR A 45 42.75 44.78 -18.14
C THR A 45 42.90 43.93 -16.87
N ASN A 46 43.90 43.05 -16.80
CA ASN A 46 44.18 42.15 -15.67
C ASN A 46 42.92 41.45 -15.13
N VAL A 47 42.09 40.94 -16.05
CA VAL A 47 40.80 40.37 -15.70
C VAL A 47 40.98 39.05 -14.94
N ASP A 48 41.97 38.23 -15.30
CA ASP A 48 42.27 36.97 -14.62
C ASP A 48 42.63 37.18 -13.15
N GLU A 49 43.44 38.19 -12.84
CA GLU A 49 43.85 38.52 -11.47
C GLU A 49 42.68 38.98 -10.60
N LYS A 50 41.72 39.74 -11.18
CA LYS A 50 40.52 40.20 -10.47
C LYS A 50 39.51 39.08 -10.21
N ILE A 51 39.39 38.13 -11.13
CA ILE A 51 38.43 37.03 -11.00
C ILE A 51 39.03 35.89 -10.17
N PHE A 52 40.34 35.67 -10.27
CA PHE A 52 41.06 34.56 -9.62
C PHE A 52 42.34 35.05 -8.93
N PRO A 53 42.22 35.66 -7.74
CA PRO A 53 43.37 36.18 -7.00
C PRO A 53 44.34 35.10 -6.48
N ASP A 54 43.93 33.82 -6.45
CA ASP A 54 44.69 32.72 -5.84
C ASP A 54 45.91 32.24 -6.64
N GLY A 55 46.24 32.85 -7.78
CA GLY A 55 47.54 32.70 -8.47
C GLY A 55 47.92 31.28 -8.94
N LYS A 56 47.01 30.29 -8.87
CA LYS A 56 47.31 28.91 -9.28
C LYS A 56 47.60 28.86 -10.79
N PRO A 57 48.69 28.21 -11.24
CA PRO A 57 49.03 28.14 -12.66
C PRO A 57 47.94 27.38 -13.42
N LYS A 58 47.24 28.07 -14.34
CA LYS A 58 46.20 27.47 -15.17
C LYS A 58 46.72 27.20 -16.57
N LYS A 59 46.29 26.06 -17.14
CA LYS A 59 46.59 25.68 -18.53
C LYS A 59 46.02 26.67 -19.56
N TYR A 60 44.98 27.42 -19.20
CA TYR A 60 44.37 28.48 -20.02
C TYR A 60 43.93 29.64 -19.11
N SER A 61 44.36 30.88 -19.42
CA SER A 61 43.89 32.09 -18.69
C SER A 61 42.49 32.49 -19.15
N SER A 62 41.77 33.23 -18.29
CA SER A 62 40.40 33.69 -18.57
C SER A 62 40.33 34.55 -19.83
N GLU A 63 41.35 35.39 -20.09
CA GLU A 63 41.45 36.21 -21.31
C GLU A 63 41.57 35.33 -22.56
N LYS A 64 42.29 34.21 -22.48
CA LYS A 64 42.44 33.29 -23.61
C LYS A 64 41.13 32.54 -23.90
N ILE A 65 40.37 32.22 -22.85
CA ILE A 65 39.07 31.57 -23.00
C ILE A 65 38.08 32.54 -23.64
N ILE A 66 37.97 33.77 -23.13
CA ILE A 66 37.05 34.79 -23.66
C ILE A 66 37.37 35.10 -25.12
N SER A 67 38.65 35.32 -25.45
CA SER A 67 39.05 35.58 -26.85
C SER A 67 38.73 34.41 -27.79
N LYS A 68 38.92 33.16 -27.35
CA LYS A 68 38.50 31.98 -28.14
C LYS A 68 36.99 31.86 -28.30
N ILE A 69 36.20 32.19 -27.28
CA ILE A 69 34.72 32.17 -27.40
C ILE A 69 34.29 33.17 -28.48
N VAL A 70 34.84 34.38 -28.46
CA VAL A 70 34.56 35.41 -29.48
C VAL A 70 35.01 34.94 -30.87
N PHE A 71 36.16 34.27 -30.99
CA PHE A 71 36.60 33.66 -32.25
C PHE A 71 35.57 32.68 -32.81
N TYR A 72 35.08 31.73 -32.00
CA TYR A 72 34.09 30.76 -32.45
C TYR A 72 32.74 31.41 -32.77
N LEU A 73 32.34 32.45 -32.03
CA LEU A 73 31.12 33.20 -32.32
C LEU A 73 31.21 33.92 -33.67
N LEU A 74 32.35 34.57 -33.95
CA LEU A 74 32.63 35.16 -35.26
C LEU A 74 32.71 34.09 -36.36
N LEU A 75 33.29 32.93 -36.07
CA LEU A 75 33.31 31.80 -37.00
C LEU A 75 31.90 31.32 -37.36
N VAL A 76 30.99 31.24 -36.39
CA VAL A 76 29.57 30.92 -36.64
C VAL A 76 28.95 31.98 -37.56
N PHE A 77 29.23 33.26 -37.35
CA PHE A 77 28.78 34.32 -38.27
C PHE A 77 29.34 34.16 -39.69
N VAL A 78 30.63 33.84 -39.82
CA VAL A 78 31.27 33.57 -41.12
C VAL A 78 30.65 32.35 -41.81
N PHE A 79 30.36 31.28 -41.06
CA PHE A 79 29.65 30.11 -41.58
C PHE A 79 28.22 30.45 -42.00
N THR A 80 27.51 31.27 -41.23
CA THR A 80 26.19 31.79 -41.61
C THR A 80 26.26 32.51 -42.96
N LEU A 81 27.24 33.41 -43.16
CA LEU A 81 27.42 34.10 -44.44
C LEU A 81 27.73 33.12 -45.58
N PHE A 82 28.65 32.18 -45.34
CA PHE A 82 29.01 31.12 -46.29
C PHE A 82 27.79 30.31 -46.74
N PHE A 83 26.99 29.79 -45.81
CA PHE A 83 25.81 28.99 -46.13
C PHE A 83 24.70 29.82 -46.77
N ASN A 84 24.57 31.10 -46.39
CA ASN A 84 23.59 32.00 -47.00
C ASN A 84 23.92 32.28 -48.48
N ILE A 85 25.19 32.50 -48.83
CA ILE A 85 25.64 32.67 -50.22
C ILE A 85 25.32 31.41 -51.05
N LEU A 86 25.46 30.22 -50.47
CA LEU A 86 25.09 28.96 -51.11
C LEU A 86 23.57 28.70 -51.14
N ASN A 87 22.74 29.64 -50.67
CA ASN A 87 21.29 29.49 -50.52
C ASN A 87 20.88 28.28 -49.65
N LEU A 88 21.72 27.89 -48.68
CA LEU A 88 21.47 26.78 -47.75
C LEU A 88 20.76 27.28 -46.48
N THR A 89 19.54 27.79 -46.66
CA THR A 89 18.73 28.39 -45.58
C THR A 89 18.43 27.42 -44.44
N VAL A 90 18.25 26.12 -44.74
CA VAL A 90 18.01 25.07 -43.73
C VAL A 90 19.15 24.97 -42.71
N ILE A 91 20.39 25.18 -43.14
CA ILE A 91 21.58 25.16 -42.27
C ILE A 91 21.78 26.53 -41.60
N THR A 92 21.47 27.61 -42.31
CA THR A 92 21.72 28.97 -41.86
C THR A 92 20.81 29.39 -40.70
N SER A 93 19.52 29.02 -40.73
CA SER A 93 18.54 29.46 -39.73
C SER A 93 18.88 29.04 -38.29
N PRO A 94 19.25 27.77 -38.00
CA PRO A 94 19.72 27.39 -36.67
C PRO A 94 20.95 28.16 -36.20
N LEU A 95 21.92 28.43 -37.08
CA LEU A 95 23.13 29.18 -36.75
C LEU A 95 22.82 30.64 -36.39
N VAL A 96 21.93 31.30 -37.15
CA VAL A 96 21.45 32.66 -36.86
C VAL A 96 20.72 32.69 -35.52
N ASN A 97 19.89 31.69 -35.22
CA ASN A 97 19.18 31.59 -33.95
C ASN A 97 20.13 31.40 -32.76
N LEU A 98 21.17 30.56 -32.91
CA LEU A 98 22.20 30.39 -31.89
C LEU A 98 22.96 31.70 -31.65
N LEU A 99 23.36 32.39 -32.72
CA LEU A 99 24.04 33.68 -32.63
C LEU A 99 23.16 34.72 -31.92
N SER A 100 21.89 34.81 -32.30
CA SER A 100 20.93 35.74 -31.71
C SER A 100 20.68 35.44 -30.22
N THR A 101 20.63 34.16 -29.85
CA THR A 101 20.47 33.73 -28.45
C THR A 101 21.69 34.08 -27.61
N ILE A 102 22.90 33.81 -28.11
CA ILE A 102 24.15 34.12 -27.38
C ILE A 102 24.35 35.63 -27.25
N LEU A 103 24.12 36.40 -28.33
CA LEU A 103 24.23 37.86 -28.29
C LEU A 103 23.17 38.48 -27.38
N GLY A 104 21.94 37.96 -27.42
CA GLY A 104 20.84 38.35 -26.53
C GLY A 104 21.09 37.98 -25.06
N ALA A 105 21.91 36.97 -24.78
CA ALA A 105 22.31 36.60 -23.43
C ALA A 105 23.28 37.62 -22.81
N ILE A 106 24.05 38.39 -23.58
CA ILE A 106 25.03 39.34 -23.03
C ILE A 106 24.35 40.40 -22.15
N PRO A 107 23.33 41.16 -22.61
CA PRO A 107 22.61 42.09 -21.74
C PRO A 107 21.97 41.43 -20.52
N ASN A 108 21.47 40.20 -20.67
CA ASN A 108 20.80 39.44 -19.61
C ASN A 108 21.78 38.98 -18.52
N ILE A 109 22.97 38.51 -18.91
CA ILE A 109 24.05 38.17 -17.98
C ILE A 109 24.49 39.41 -17.20
N LEU A 110 24.60 40.57 -17.86
CA LEU A 110 24.91 41.82 -17.20
C LEU A 110 23.82 42.23 -16.19
N LYS A 111 22.53 42.13 -16.55
CA LYS A 111 21.41 42.36 -15.62
C LYS A 111 21.47 41.43 -14.41
N ALA A 112 21.68 40.13 -14.64
CA ALA A 112 21.79 39.13 -13.59
C ALA A 112 22.98 39.39 -12.65
N ALA A 113 24.13 39.78 -13.21
CA ALA A 113 25.31 40.16 -12.44
C ALA A 113 25.07 41.40 -11.56
N LEU A 114 24.36 42.41 -12.08
CA LEU A 114 23.94 43.57 -11.30
C LEU A 114 23.01 43.18 -10.14
N ILE A 115 22.02 42.32 -10.38
CA ILE A 115 21.12 41.81 -9.34
C ILE A 115 21.90 41.02 -8.28
N LEU A 116 22.83 40.15 -8.69
CA LEU A 116 23.69 39.41 -7.77
C LEU A 116 24.53 40.34 -6.88
N LEU A 117 25.08 41.41 -7.47
CA LEU A 117 25.85 42.42 -6.73
C LEU A 117 24.96 43.10 -5.68
N ILE A 118 23.77 43.56 -6.07
CA ILE A 118 22.79 44.14 -5.14
C ILE A 118 22.42 43.14 -4.04
N ALA A 119 22.12 41.89 -4.41
CA ALA A 119 21.79 40.82 -3.47
C ALA A 119 22.91 40.60 -2.45
N TRP A 120 24.16 40.57 -2.90
CA TRP A 120 25.33 40.40 -2.04
C TRP A 120 25.52 41.56 -1.06
N VAL A 121 25.30 42.80 -1.51
CA VAL A 121 25.35 44.00 -0.66
C VAL A 121 24.24 43.95 0.41
N VAL A 122 23.01 43.67 -0.01
CA VAL A 122 21.84 43.56 0.90
C VAL A 122 22.06 42.43 1.91
N ALA A 123 22.49 41.26 1.46
CA ALA A 123 22.78 40.11 2.31
C ALA A 123 23.88 40.42 3.32
N SER A 124 24.96 41.06 2.88
CA SER A 124 26.07 41.45 3.75
C SER A 124 25.64 42.49 4.80
N GLY A 125 24.83 43.47 4.40
CA GLY A 125 24.25 44.46 5.30
C GLY A 125 23.36 43.84 6.38
N LEU A 126 22.44 42.95 5.98
CA LEU A 126 21.56 42.23 6.91
C LEU A 126 22.33 41.29 7.84
N LYS A 127 23.34 40.57 7.33
CA LYS A 127 24.25 39.77 8.14
C LYS A 127 24.94 40.61 9.21
N TYR A 128 25.44 41.78 8.85
CA TYR A 128 26.07 42.71 9.78
C TYR A 128 25.07 43.20 10.84
N LEU A 129 23.86 43.58 10.45
CA LEU A 129 22.80 43.99 11.38
C LEU A 129 22.44 42.88 12.37
N ILE A 130 22.29 41.64 11.93
CA ILE A 130 21.94 40.52 12.80
C ILE A 130 23.05 40.25 13.82
N LYS A 131 24.32 40.26 13.39
CA LYS A 131 25.45 40.11 14.31
C LYS A 131 25.49 41.24 15.34
N LYS A 132 25.31 42.48 14.89
CA LYS A 132 25.33 43.67 15.75
C LYS A 132 24.17 43.68 16.75
N THR A 133 22.96 43.33 16.33
CA THR A 133 21.79 43.28 17.20
C THR A 133 21.86 42.09 18.17
N GLY A 134 22.33 40.93 17.71
CA GLY A 134 22.50 39.74 18.53
C GLY A 134 23.52 39.91 19.67
N SER A 135 24.59 40.66 19.42
CA SER A 135 25.56 41.03 20.47
C SER A 135 25.01 42.10 21.41
N THR A 136 24.26 43.09 20.90
CA THR A 136 23.66 44.17 21.71
C THR A 136 22.57 43.66 22.66
N LEU A 137 21.73 42.72 22.22
CA LEU A 137 20.64 42.16 23.02
C LEU A 137 21.08 41.05 23.98
N LYS A 138 22.39 40.77 24.08
CA LYS A 138 22.97 39.71 24.94
C LYS A 138 22.25 38.37 24.81
N VAL A 139 21.81 38.01 23.61
CA VAL A 139 21.01 36.80 23.36
C VAL A 139 21.76 35.53 23.81
N HIS A 140 23.09 35.55 23.71
CA HIS A 140 23.99 34.50 24.19
C HIS A 140 23.80 34.15 25.67
N GLU A 141 23.60 35.14 26.55
CA GLU A 141 23.38 34.91 27.99
C GLU A 141 22.02 34.24 28.24
N ARG A 142 20.99 34.59 27.46
CA ARG A 142 19.65 33.98 27.57
C ARG A 142 19.62 32.56 27.04
N LEU A 143 20.38 32.26 25.99
CA LEU A 143 20.47 30.91 25.41
C LEU A 143 21.22 29.92 26.33
N GLN A 144 22.23 30.40 27.05
CA GLN A 144 22.91 29.56 28.07
C GLN A 144 21.98 29.19 29.22
N LYS A 145 21.11 30.11 29.67
CA LYS A 145 20.11 29.81 30.72
C LYS A 145 19.13 28.71 30.33
N TRP A 146 18.88 28.53 29.02
CA TRP A 146 17.96 27.52 28.50
C TRP A 146 18.67 26.22 28.10
N ASN A 147 19.96 26.07 28.41
CA ASN A 147 20.76 24.89 28.08
C ASN A 147 20.88 24.62 26.56
N LEU A 148 20.66 25.63 25.72
CA LEU A 148 20.64 25.52 24.26
C LEU A 148 21.96 25.90 23.58
N ALA A 149 22.99 26.28 24.35
CA ALA A 149 24.30 26.66 23.85
C ALA A 149 25.39 25.75 24.43
N GLU A 150 26.21 25.15 23.57
CA GLU A 150 27.40 24.40 23.97
C GLU A 150 28.36 25.28 24.78
N LYS A 151 28.78 24.76 25.94
CA LYS A 151 29.57 25.45 26.97
C LYS A 151 30.91 26.01 26.46
N ASN A 152 31.41 25.54 25.31
CA ASN A 152 32.74 25.86 24.79
C ASN A 152 32.76 26.85 23.61
N ASN A 153 31.62 27.24 23.00
CA ASN A 153 31.62 28.19 21.87
C ASN A 153 30.32 29.02 21.75
N PRO A 154 30.01 29.91 22.72
CA PRO A 154 28.78 30.70 22.73
C PRO A 154 28.62 31.66 21.54
N GLN A 155 29.70 32.19 20.93
CA GLN A 155 29.58 33.12 19.79
C GLN A 155 29.14 32.46 18.46
N ASN A 156 29.24 31.13 18.34
CA ASN A 156 28.99 30.44 17.08
C ASN A 156 27.53 30.45 16.62
N ILE A 157 26.54 30.60 17.51
CA ILE A 157 25.12 30.53 17.13
C ILE A 157 24.72 31.78 16.35
N MET A 158 25.06 32.98 16.82
CA MET A 158 24.72 34.21 16.07
C MET A 158 25.46 34.32 14.76
N ASP A 159 26.71 33.86 14.70
CA ASP A 159 27.44 33.80 13.44
C ASP A 159 26.82 32.81 12.45
N LYS A 160 26.38 31.64 12.92
CA LYS A 160 25.64 30.67 12.12
C LYS A 160 24.30 31.24 11.63
N VAL A 161 23.51 31.86 12.50
CA VAL A 161 22.23 32.49 12.12
C VAL A 161 22.44 33.61 11.10
N ALA A 162 23.43 34.49 11.31
CA ALA A 162 23.74 35.56 10.37
C ALA A 162 24.23 35.01 9.02
N ASN A 163 25.01 33.94 9.00
CA ASN A 163 25.40 33.24 7.78
C ASN A 163 24.19 32.59 7.08
N ILE A 164 23.27 31.96 7.82
CA ILE A 164 22.03 31.39 7.26
C ILE A 164 21.22 32.49 6.60
N VAL A 165 21.03 33.64 7.27
CA VAL A 165 20.28 34.76 6.69
C VAL A 165 20.98 35.32 5.45
N PHE A 166 22.31 35.42 5.45
CA PHE A 166 23.07 35.82 4.25
C PHE A 166 22.74 34.92 3.05
N TYR A 167 22.80 33.60 3.21
CA TYR A 167 22.48 32.65 2.15
C TYR A 167 20.99 32.65 1.79
N LEU A 168 20.10 32.82 2.76
CA LEU A 168 18.65 32.90 2.53
C LEU A 168 18.29 34.14 1.70
N ILE A 169 18.95 35.27 1.95
CA ILE A 169 18.78 36.47 1.13
C ILE A 169 19.31 36.23 -0.28
N LEU A 170 20.49 35.64 -0.45
CA LEU A 170 20.97 35.28 -1.79
C LEU A 170 20.01 34.34 -2.51
N LEU A 171 19.43 33.37 -1.80
CA LEU A 171 18.40 32.46 -2.32
C LEU A 171 17.12 33.23 -2.69
N LEU A 172 16.75 34.28 -1.95
CA LEU A 172 15.59 35.14 -2.25
C LEU A 172 15.76 35.96 -3.52
N PHE A 173 17.00 36.34 -3.83
CA PHE A 173 17.32 36.99 -5.11
C PHE A 173 17.50 35.99 -6.26
N LEU A 174 17.61 34.69 -5.99
CA LEU A 174 17.85 33.67 -7.03
C LEU A 174 16.78 33.69 -8.13
N PRO A 175 15.45 33.73 -7.85
CA PRO A 175 14.45 33.83 -8.91
C PRO A 175 14.61 35.08 -9.78
N ALA A 176 14.99 36.22 -9.18
CA ALA A 176 15.23 37.45 -9.92
C ALA A 176 16.49 37.37 -10.82
N ILE A 177 17.56 36.72 -10.34
CA ILE A 177 18.77 36.44 -11.11
C ILE A 177 18.44 35.51 -12.29
N LEU A 178 17.71 34.43 -12.04
CA LEU A 178 17.29 33.48 -13.07
C LEU A 178 16.33 34.13 -14.08
N GLY A 179 15.39 34.96 -13.61
CA GLY A 179 14.50 35.74 -14.47
C GLY A 179 15.26 36.73 -15.35
N ALA A 180 16.29 37.39 -14.82
CA ALA A 180 17.16 38.27 -15.60
C ALA A 180 17.98 37.53 -16.67
N LEU A 181 18.27 36.25 -16.45
CA LEU A 181 18.88 35.35 -17.44
C LEU A 181 17.86 34.78 -18.45
N ASN A 182 16.59 35.22 -18.42
CA ASN A 182 15.46 34.66 -19.19
C ASN A 182 15.21 33.16 -18.91
N LEU A 183 15.55 32.67 -17.72
CA LEU A 183 15.32 31.28 -17.30
C LEU A 183 13.96 31.13 -16.61
N TYR A 184 12.89 31.67 -17.21
CA TYR A 184 11.55 31.75 -16.59
C TYR A 184 11.00 30.38 -16.15
N GLY A 185 11.20 29.35 -16.98
CA GLY A 185 10.77 27.98 -16.66
C GLY A 185 11.46 27.37 -15.44
N VAL A 186 12.58 27.95 -14.98
CA VAL A 186 13.26 27.55 -13.75
C VAL A 186 13.00 28.55 -12.62
N SER A 187 12.95 29.85 -12.89
CA SER A 187 12.77 30.87 -11.85
C SER A 187 11.42 30.77 -11.15
N GLU A 188 10.36 30.41 -11.87
CA GLU A 188 8.98 30.45 -11.36
C GLU A 188 8.71 29.35 -10.31
N PRO A 189 9.06 28.06 -10.52
CA PRO A 189 8.97 27.06 -9.46
C PRO A 189 9.75 27.43 -8.20
N PHE A 190 10.96 27.99 -8.35
CA PHE A 190 11.78 28.44 -7.22
C PHE A 190 11.14 29.64 -6.49
N ALA A 191 10.57 30.59 -7.23
CA ALA A 191 9.83 31.71 -6.65
C ALA A 191 8.62 31.22 -5.85
N ASN A 192 7.84 30.29 -6.41
CA ASN A 192 6.68 29.71 -5.74
C ASN A 192 7.06 28.93 -4.47
N MET A 193 8.14 28.13 -4.53
CA MET A 193 8.66 27.43 -3.35
C MET A 193 9.05 28.42 -2.24
N LEU A 194 9.77 29.48 -2.61
CA LEU A 194 10.20 30.48 -1.66
C LEU A 194 9.02 31.28 -1.08
N GLN A 195 8.04 31.63 -1.91
CA GLN A 195 6.80 32.28 -1.47
C GLN A 195 6.06 31.40 -0.48
N ASN A 196 5.94 30.09 -0.75
CA ASN A 196 5.33 29.13 0.17
C ASN A 196 6.11 29.01 1.48
N MET A 197 7.44 28.98 1.43
CA MET A 197 8.30 28.99 2.63
C MET A 197 8.12 30.26 3.45
N LEU A 198 8.04 31.44 2.82
CA LEU A 198 7.81 32.71 3.52
C LEU A 198 6.40 32.79 4.08
N ALA A 199 5.38 32.33 3.34
CA ALA A 199 4.00 32.27 3.81
C ALA A 199 3.81 31.27 4.97
N PHE A 200 4.69 30.27 5.07
CA PHE A 200 4.70 29.33 6.20
C PHE A 200 5.18 29.97 7.51
N LEU A 201 6.06 30.98 7.47
CA LEU A 201 6.58 31.62 8.70
C LEU A 201 5.47 32.24 9.57
N PRO A 202 4.58 33.11 9.04
CA PRO A 202 3.45 33.63 9.80
C PRO A 202 2.51 32.54 10.33
N LYS A 203 2.22 31.53 9.49
CA LYS A 203 1.35 30.39 9.85
C LYS A 203 1.95 29.58 11.00
N LEU A 204 3.26 29.32 10.96
CA LEU A 204 4.00 28.62 12.00
C LEU A 204 3.92 29.35 13.34
N LEU A 205 4.12 30.67 13.32
CA LEU A 205 4.00 31.49 14.54
C LEU A 205 2.57 31.46 15.10
N ALA A 206 1.55 31.58 14.24
CA ALA A 206 0.16 31.50 14.65
C ALA A 206 -0.19 30.13 15.27
N ALA A 207 0.24 29.04 14.63
CA ALA A 207 0.04 27.69 15.14
C ALA A 207 0.76 27.47 16.47
N ALA A 208 2.01 27.91 16.60
CA ALA A 208 2.76 27.83 17.85
C ALA A 208 2.08 28.59 18.99
N LEU A 209 1.53 29.78 18.70
CA LEU A 209 0.77 30.56 19.67
C LEU A 209 -0.50 29.83 20.11
N ILE A 210 -1.25 29.22 19.17
CA ILE A 210 -2.45 28.41 19.49
C ILE A 210 -2.09 27.26 20.41
N VAL A 211 -1.04 26.49 20.10
CA VAL A 211 -0.59 25.37 20.95
C VAL A 211 -0.18 25.86 22.33
N LEU A 212 0.58 26.96 22.42
CA LEU A 212 0.99 27.52 23.70
C LEU A 212 -0.20 27.92 24.57
N VAL A 213 -1.16 28.65 23.99
CA VAL A 213 -2.36 29.11 24.69
C VAL A 213 -3.23 27.93 25.09
N GLY A 214 -3.54 27.03 24.17
CA GLY A 214 -4.41 25.90 24.48
C GLY A 214 -3.78 24.88 25.43
N TRP A 215 -2.46 24.67 25.38
CA TRP A 215 -1.74 23.87 26.39
C TRP A 215 -1.82 24.50 27.78
N PHE A 216 -1.66 25.82 27.87
CA PHE A 216 -1.78 26.55 29.13
C PHE A 216 -3.19 26.44 29.71
N VAL A 217 -4.22 26.67 28.88
CA VAL A 217 -5.64 26.52 29.26
C VAL A 217 -5.93 25.08 29.69
N ALA A 218 -5.54 24.08 28.90
CA ALA A 218 -5.74 22.67 29.22
C ALA A 218 -5.10 22.30 30.57
N LYS A 219 -3.89 22.79 30.84
CA LYS A 219 -3.19 22.55 32.11
C LYS A 219 -3.94 23.14 33.29
N ILE A 220 -4.43 24.37 33.16
CA ILE A 220 -5.24 25.02 34.20
C ILE A 220 -6.51 24.21 34.46
N VAL A 221 -7.26 23.87 33.42
CA VAL A 221 -8.52 23.12 33.54
C VAL A 221 -8.28 21.75 34.18
N ARG A 222 -7.22 21.04 33.77
CA ARG A 222 -6.80 19.79 34.40
C ARG A 222 -6.58 19.94 35.90
N THR A 223 -5.78 20.92 36.31
CA THR A 223 -5.46 21.14 37.72
C THR A 223 -6.71 21.49 38.52
N ILE A 224 -7.55 22.39 38.01
CA ILE A 224 -8.81 22.75 38.66
C ILE A 224 -9.70 21.53 38.82
N LEU A 225 -9.89 20.74 37.77
CA LEU A 225 -10.77 19.58 37.79
C LEU A 225 -10.23 18.48 38.71
N THR A 226 -8.93 18.18 38.68
CA THR A 226 -8.32 17.20 39.59
C THR A 226 -8.49 17.62 41.04
N ASN A 227 -8.22 18.89 41.37
CA ASN A 227 -8.36 19.39 42.74
C ASN A 227 -9.83 19.39 43.19
N PHE A 228 -10.76 19.75 42.30
CA PHE A 228 -12.20 19.73 42.58
C PHE A 228 -12.70 18.29 42.85
N LEU A 229 -12.32 17.33 42.01
CA LEU A 229 -12.70 15.92 42.18
C LEU A 229 -12.11 15.29 43.45
N GLN A 230 -10.92 15.74 43.85
CA GLN A 230 -10.32 15.38 45.14
C GLN A 230 -11.10 15.96 46.31
N ALA A 231 -11.51 17.24 46.21
CA ALA A 231 -12.25 17.92 47.27
C ALA A 231 -13.62 17.29 47.54
N ILE A 232 -14.33 16.82 46.50
CA ILE A 232 -15.62 16.13 46.66
C ILE A 232 -15.47 14.66 47.11
N GLY A 233 -14.24 14.17 47.29
CA GLY A 233 -13.96 12.84 47.83
C GLY A 233 -14.15 11.68 46.85
N THR A 234 -13.92 11.89 45.55
CA THR A 234 -14.01 10.80 44.56
C THR A 234 -13.03 9.65 44.86
N GLU A 235 -11.92 9.90 45.55
CA GLU A 235 -11.00 8.86 46.01
C GLU A 235 -11.63 7.92 47.03
N ALA A 236 -12.50 8.43 47.91
CA ALA A 236 -13.20 7.61 48.89
C ALA A 236 -14.17 6.66 48.19
N LEU A 237 -14.87 7.14 47.16
CA LEU A 237 -15.74 6.33 46.31
C LEU A 237 -14.94 5.29 45.51
N ALA A 238 -13.80 5.69 44.93
CA ALA A 238 -12.89 4.80 44.19
C ALA A 238 -12.40 3.61 45.03
N LYS A 239 -12.03 3.90 46.28
CA LYS A 239 -11.62 2.88 47.26
C LYS A 239 -12.77 1.93 47.62
N ARG A 240 -13.99 2.45 47.82
CA ARG A 240 -15.17 1.63 48.12
C ARG A 240 -15.56 0.70 46.95
N LEU A 241 -15.33 1.13 45.72
CA LEU A 241 -15.60 0.35 44.51
C LEU A 241 -14.43 -0.56 44.11
N GLY A 242 -13.29 -0.52 44.81
CA GLY A 242 -12.12 -1.34 44.51
C GLY A 242 -11.37 -0.96 43.22
N ILE A 243 -11.69 0.17 42.60
CA ILE A 243 -11.16 0.60 41.30
C ILE A 243 -9.65 0.92 41.38
N ASN A 244 -9.16 1.36 42.54
CA ASN A 244 -7.74 1.66 42.73
C ASN A 244 -6.80 0.46 42.45
N LYS A 245 -7.28 -0.77 42.63
CA LYS A 245 -6.50 -1.99 42.31
C LYS A 245 -6.34 -2.21 40.80
N LEU A 246 -7.21 -1.60 39.99
CA LEU A 246 -7.19 -1.68 38.52
C LEU A 246 -6.33 -0.56 37.89
N LEU A 247 -5.98 0.48 38.66
CA LEU A 247 -5.33 1.71 38.17
C LEU A 247 -3.92 1.91 38.76
N ASP A 248 -3.23 0.85 39.18
CA ASP A 248 -1.85 0.93 39.71
C ASP A 248 -1.63 2.04 40.76
N ASN A 249 -2.56 2.20 41.70
CA ASN A 249 -2.56 3.25 42.73
C ASN A 249 -2.61 4.71 42.23
N VAL A 250 -2.97 4.95 40.97
CA VAL A 250 -3.24 6.30 40.45
C VAL A 250 -4.63 6.77 40.92
N SER A 251 -4.74 8.05 41.33
CA SER A 251 -6.03 8.62 41.75
C SER A 251 -6.97 8.84 40.57
N ILE A 252 -8.25 8.46 40.73
CA ILE A 252 -9.28 8.64 39.69
C ILE A 252 -9.40 10.12 39.28
N SER A 253 -9.31 11.06 40.23
CA SER A 253 -9.31 12.50 39.94
C SER A 253 -8.19 12.94 38.99
N SER A 254 -7.00 12.35 39.12
CA SER A 254 -5.87 12.64 38.25
C SER A 254 -6.09 12.04 36.86
N VAL A 255 -6.63 10.82 36.78
CA VAL A 255 -6.99 10.19 35.51
C VAL A 255 -8.03 11.02 34.75
N ILE A 256 -9.12 11.42 35.42
CA ILE A 256 -10.15 12.27 34.81
C ILE A 256 -9.57 13.63 34.39
N GLY A 257 -8.73 14.25 35.23
CA GLY A 257 -8.04 15.49 34.86
C GLY A 257 -7.13 15.34 33.64
N ASN A 258 -6.39 14.23 33.53
CA ASN A 258 -5.55 13.93 32.36
C ASN A 258 -6.39 13.69 31.11
N ILE A 259 -7.52 13.00 31.25
CA ILE A 259 -8.45 12.77 30.16
C ILE A 259 -8.96 14.12 29.64
N VAL A 260 -9.45 15.00 30.52
CA VAL A 260 -9.93 16.34 30.12
C VAL A 260 -8.80 17.19 29.52
N PHE A 261 -7.58 17.09 30.04
CA PHE A 261 -6.41 17.72 29.42
C PHE A 261 -6.23 17.30 27.96
N ILE A 262 -6.25 15.99 27.69
CA ILE A 262 -6.13 15.44 26.34
C ILE A 262 -7.30 15.91 25.46
N PHE A 263 -8.54 15.90 25.98
CA PHE A 263 -9.73 16.37 25.27
C PHE A 263 -9.67 17.85 24.87
N ILE A 264 -9.00 18.71 25.64
CA ILE A 264 -8.81 20.13 25.27
C ILE A 264 -7.60 20.30 24.34
N LEU A 265 -6.54 19.51 24.57
CA LEU A 265 -5.31 19.58 23.78
C LEU A 265 -5.55 19.13 22.33
N ILE A 266 -6.39 18.10 22.12
CA ILE A 266 -6.67 17.58 20.78
C ILE A 266 -7.27 18.65 19.85
N PRO A 267 -8.39 19.32 20.17
CA PRO A 267 -8.92 20.42 19.35
C PRO A 267 -7.94 21.57 19.19
N THR A 268 -7.12 21.84 20.22
CA THR A 268 -6.06 22.86 20.14
C THR A 268 -5.03 22.49 19.08
N VAL A 269 -4.57 21.25 19.08
CA VAL A 269 -3.60 20.74 18.09
C VAL A 269 -4.23 20.73 16.70
N ILE A 270 -5.50 20.32 16.55
CA ILE A 270 -6.23 20.39 15.28
C ILE A 270 -6.26 21.83 14.77
N SER A 271 -6.66 22.79 15.63
CA SER A 271 -6.71 24.21 15.28
C SER A 271 -5.34 24.77 14.87
N ALA A 272 -4.26 24.32 15.52
CA ALA A 272 -2.90 24.70 15.17
C ALA A 272 -2.47 24.09 13.82
N LEU A 273 -2.76 22.80 13.59
CA LEU A 273 -2.46 22.10 12.35
C LEU A 273 -3.23 22.66 11.15
N GLU A 274 -4.48 23.09 11.37
CA GLU A 274 -5.30 23.76 10.36
C GLU A 274 -4.72 25.13 10.00
N LYS A 275 -4.23 25.90 10.99
CA LYS A 275 -3.54 27.17 10.73
C LYS A 275 -2.23 27.03 9.97
N LEU A 276 -1.54 25.89 10.09
CA LEU A 276 -0.37 25.59 9.26
C LEU A 276 -0.75 25.41 7.78
N ASP A 277 -2.01 25.09 7.48
CA ASP A 277 -2.58 24.96 6.12
C ASP A 277 -1.74 24.02 5.23
N ILE A 278 -1.15 22.99 5.84
CA ILE A 278 -0.49 21.91 5.11
C ILE A 278 -1.58 20.88 4.77
N GLN A 279 -2.48 21.24 3.86
CA GLN A 279 -3.69 20.43 3.57
C GLN A 279 -3.37 18.98 3.20
N GLY A 280 -2.21 18.74 2.59
CA GLY A 280 -1.74 17.39 2.25
C GLY A 280 -1.32 16.51 3.43
N ILE A 281 -1.10 17.07 4.63
CA ILE A 281 -0.61 16.33 5.81
C ILE A 281 -1.56 16.48 7.00
N SER A 282 -2.10 17.69 7.22
CA SER A 282 -2.96 17.95 8.37
C SER A 282 -4.27 17.18 8.30
N GLN A 283 -4.89 17.03 7.12
CA GLN A 283 -6.20 16.38 7.00
C GLN A 283 -6.18 14.87 7.35
N PRO A 284 -5.27 14.05 6.81
CA PRO A 284 -5.16 12.65 7.24
C PRO A 284 -4.88 12.53 8.74
N ALA A 285 -4.03 13.40 9.30
CA ALA A 285 -3.73 13.38 10.73
C ALA A 285 -4.95 13.74 11.60
N ILE A 286 -5.77 14.71 11.17
CA ILE A 286 -7.02 15.08 11.83
C ILE A 286 -8.03 13.92 11.74
N ASN A 287 -8.15 13.27 10.60
CA ASN A 287 -9.04 12.11 10.42
C ASN A 287 -8.63 10.94 11.34
N MET A 288 -7.35 10.60 11.38
CA MET A 288 -6.85 9.56 12.29
C MET A 288 -7.18 9.89 13.76
N LEU A 289 -7.07 11.16 14.13
CA LEU A 289 -7.40 11.60 15.49
C LEU A 289 -8.89 11.47 15.77
N ASN A 290 -9.75 11.85 14.83
CA ASN A 290 -11.20 11.65 14.92
C ASN A 290 -11.56 10.16 15.02
N ASP A 291 -10.91 9.31 14.22
CA ASP A 291 -11.10 7.85 14.26
C ASP A 291 -10.75 7.31 15.65
N ILE A 292 -9.62 7.72 16.23
CA ILE A 292 -9.24 7.35 17.60
C ILE A 292 -10.29 7.81 18.62
N LEU A 293 -10.84 9.02 18.46
CA LEU A 293 -11.87 9.53 19.37
C LEU A 293 -13.17 8.73 19.29
N THR A 294 -13.61 8.36 18.08
CA THR A 294 -14.81 7.52 17.88
C THR A 294 -14.58 6.07 18.34
N MET A 295 -13.32 5.60 18.31
CA MET A 295 -12.95 4.27 18.79
C MET A 295 -13.19 4.11 20.29
N ILE A 296 -13.03 5.17 21.11
CA ILE A 296 -13.20 5.08 22.57
C ILE A 296 -14.64 4.66 22.96
N PRO A 297 -15.71 5.36 22.53
CA PRO A 297 -17.09 4.89 22.73
C PRO A 297 -17.35 3.52 22.13
N ASN A 298 -16.84 3.25 20.93
CA ASN A 298 -17.08 2.00 20.21
C ASN A 298 -16.46 0.80 20.93
N ILE A 299 -15.26 0.94 21.51
CA ILE A 299 -14.63 -0.09 22.34
C ILE A 299 -15.48 -0.39 23.56
N ALA A 300 -16.06 0.63 24.23
CA ALA A 300 -16.95 0.41 25.37
C ALA A 300 -18.19 -0.39 24.96
N THR A 301 -18.84 -0.02 23.85
CA THR A 301 -19.97 -0.76 23.28
C THR A 301 -19.58 -2.20 22.92
N ALA A 302 -18.42 -2.39 22.31
CA ALA A 302 -17.89 -3.70 21.94
C ALA A 302 -17.63 -4.59 23.16
N ILE A 303 -17.07 -4.06 24.25
CA ILE A 303 -16.87 -4.79 25.50
C ILE A 303 -18.22 -5.24 26.07
N ILE A 304 -19.20 -4.35 26.12
CA ILE A 304 -20.57 -4.69 26.58
C ILE A 304 -21.15 -5.83 25.72
N LEU A 305 -21.00 -5.73 24.39
CA LEU A 305 -21.51 -6.74 23.46
C LEU A 305 -20.84 -8.11 23.67
N ILE A 306 -19.53 -8.16 23.92
CA ILE A 306 -18.82 -9.41 24.25
C ILE A 306 -19.34 -10.02 25.54
N LEU A 307 -19.52 -9.21 26.59
CA LEU A 307 -20.05 -9.69 27.87
C LEU A 307 -21.44 -10.30 27.70
N ILE A 308 -22.31 -9.65 26.93
CA ILE A 308 -23.62 -10.19 26.54
C ILE A 308 -23.46 -11.49 25.76
N GLY A 309 -22.54 -11.55 24.78
CA GLY A 309 -22.27 -12.75 24.00
C GLY A 309 -21.84 -13.96 24.85
N ILE A 310 -20.99 -13.75 25.86
CA ILE A 310 -20.59 -14.80 26.81
C ILE A 310 -21.79 -15.29 27.62
N TRP A 311 -22.64 -14.37 28.08
CA TRP A 311 -23.84 -14.71 28.84
C TRP A 311 -24.85 -15.50 27.98
N ILE A 312 -25.18 -15.01 26.78
CA ILE A 312 -26.06 -15.68 25.82
C ILE A 312 -25.48 -17.04 25.41
N GLY A 313 -24.19 -17.11 25.09
CA GLY A 313 -23.53 -18.35 24.70
C GLY A 313 -23.62 -19.44 25.76
N LYS A 314 -23.47 -19.09 27.05
CA LYS A 314 -23.67 -20.03 28.17
C LYS A 314 -25.11 -20.51 28.26
N TRP A 315 -26.07 -19.60 28.10
CA TRP A 315 -27.50 -19.94 28.13
C TRP A 315 -27.87 -20.88 26.99
N VAL A 316 -27.47 -20.57 25.75
CA VAL A 316 -27.75 -21.41 24.58
C VAL A 316 -27.05 -22.77 24.70
N LYS A 317 -25.81 -22.83 25.21
CA LYS A 317 -25.14 -24.10 25.51
C LYS A 317 -26.01 -24.99 26.37
N GLN A 318 -26.54 -24.48 27.48
CA GLN A 318 -27.38 -25.28 28.38
C GLN A 318 -28.61 -25.81 27.65
N MET A 319 -29.30 -24.97 26.89
CA MET A 319 -30.45 -25.39 26.08
C MET A 319 -30.09 -26.51 25.10
N VAL A 320 -29.01 -26.33 24.33
CA VAL A 320 -28.52 -27.31 23.37
C VAL A 320 -28.18 -28.63 24.07
N VAL A 321 -27.42 -28.59 25.16
CA VAL A 321 -27.09 -29.81 25.94
C VAL A 321 -28.37 -30.50 26.41
N THR A 322 -29.33 -29.77 26.98
CA THR A 322 -30.60 -30.36 27.44
C THR A 322 -31.38 -31.01 26.31
N LEU A 323 -31.44 -30.39 25.13
CA LEU A 323 -32.12 -30.97 23.96
C LEU A 323 -31.40 -32.22 23.45
N LEU A 324 -30.06 -32.21 23.35
CA LEU A 324 -29.29 -33.36 22.86
C LEU A 324 -29.33 -34.55 23.84
N VAL A 325 -29.33 -34.28 25.14
CA VAL A 325 -29.51 -35.31 26.18
C VAL A 325 -30.91 -35.92 26.10
N LYS A 326 -31.97 -35.11 25.90
CA LYS A 326 -33.34 -35.60 25.69
C LYS A 326 -33.44 -36.51 24.45
N LEU A 327 -32.69 -36.20 23.39
CA LEU A 327 -32.58 -37.05 22.19
C LEU A 327 -31.75 -38.34 22.41
N SER A 328 -31.23 -38.57 23.61
CA SER A 328 -30.41 -39.74 23.96
C SER A 328 -29.16 -39.91 23.10
N LEU A 329 -28.62 -38.84 22.52
CA LEU A 329 -27.43 -38.86 21.65
C LEU A 329 -26.22 -39.49 22.34
N ASP A 330 -26.01 -39.17 23.61
CA ASP A 330 -24.91 -39.76 24.42
C ASP A 330 -25.01 -41.28 24.52
N THR A 331 -26.23 -41.82 24.54
CA THR A 331 -26.47 -43.26 24.61
C THR A 331 -26.26 -43.93 23.26
N TYR A 332 -26.66 -43.30 22.15
CA TYR A 332 -26.39 -43.81 20.81
C TYR A 332 -24.90 -43.85 20.48
N VAL A 333 -24.14 -42.81 20.84
CA VAL A 333 -22.68 -42.76 20.61
C VAL A 333 -21.95 -43.83 21.43
N ARG A 334 -22.32 -44.03 22.70
CA ARG A 334 -21.75 -45.12 23.53
C ARG A 334 -22.06 -46.50 22.95
N LYS A 335 -23.26 -46.71 22.38
CA LYS A 335 -23.62 -47.96 21.68
C LYS A 335 -22.79 -48.20 20.42
N MET A 336 -22.19 -47.17 19.83
CA MET A 336 -21.25 -47.29 18.72
C MET A 336 -19.82 -47.68 19.17
N GLY A 337 -19.60 -47.91 20.47
CA GLY A 337 -18.30 -48.32 21.01
C GLY A 337 -17.33 -47.16 21.26
N ILE A 338 -17.78 -45.91 21.18
CA ILE A 338 -16.97 -44.72 21.44
C ILE A 338 -17.13 -44.35 22.92
N ASN A 339 -16.15 -44.75 23.74
CA ASN A 339 -16.08 -44.39 25.15
C ASN A 339 -15.34 -43.04 25.30
N ALA A 340 -16.08 -41.94 25.30
CA ALA A 340 -15.55 -40.60 25.58
C ALA A 340 -15.73 -40.25 27.07
N ASN A 341 -14.70 -39.65 27.66
CA ASN A 341 -14.72 -39.21 29.07
C ASN A 341 -15.65 -38.00 29.31
N THR A 342 -16.03 -37.31 28.23
CA THR A 342 -17.00 -36.20 28.22
C THR A 342 -18.16 -36.54 27.30
N SER A 343 -19.39 -36.15 27.68
CA SER A 343 -20.59 -36.40 26.89
C SER A 343 -20.54 -35.62 25.57
N ILE A 344 -20.96 -36.25 24.46
CA ILE A 344 -20.96 -35.63 23.14
C ILE A 344 -21.90 -34.41 23.12
N SER A 345 -23.00 -34.50 23.89
CA SER A 345 -23.93 -33.39 24.09
C SER A 345 -23.23 -32.15 24.65
N ASN A 346 -22.33 -32.30 25.63
CA ASN A 346 -21.58 -31.19 26.22
C ASN A 346 -20.49 -30.64 25.29
N ILE A 347 -19.87 -31.49 24.46
CA ILE A 347 -18.93 -31.05 23.43
C ILE A 347 -19.67 -30.16 22.42
N ILE A 348 -20.79 -30.62 21.87
CA ILE A 348 -21.60 -29.85 20.91
C ILE A 348 -22.09 -28.54 21.55
N GLY A 349 -22.60 -28.60 22.79
CA GLY A 349 -23.02 -27.39 23.50
C GLY A 349 -21.87 -26.38 23.70
N THR A 350 -20.65 -26.85 23.95
CA THR A 350 -19.47 -25.99 24.08
C THR A 350 -19.05 -25.39 22.74
N ILE A 351 -19.13 -26.16 21.64
CA ILE A 351 -18.90 -25.65 20.29
C ILE A 351 -19.92 -24.54 19.95
N VAL A 352 -21.20 -24.74 20.26
CA VAL A 352 -22.25 -23.72 20.05
C VAL A 352 -21.98 -22.48 20.90
N GLN A 353 -21.56 -22.63 22.16
CA GLN A 353 -21.15 -21.50 23.00
C GLN A 353 -20.04 -20.69 22.34
N ILE A 354 -18.95 -21.36 21.92
CA ILE A 354 -17.80 -20.72 21.29
C ILE A 354 -18.22 -20.02 20.00
N LEU A 355 -19.07 -20.65 19.19
CA LEU A 355 -19.59 -20.09 17.94
C LEU A 355 -20.39 -18.82 18.21
N ILE A 356 -21.30 -18.82 19.19
CA ILE A 356 -22.07 -17.63 19.57
C ILE A 356 -21.15 -16.52 20.05
N VAL A 357 -20.23 -16.81 20.96
CA VAL A 357 -19.26 -15.81 21.47
C VAL A 357 -18.43 -15.26 20.30
N PHE A 358 -18.00 -16.11 19.38
CA PHE A 358 -17.25 -15.71 18.20
C PHE A 358 -18.07 -14.82 17.26
N LEU A 359 -19.33 -15.16 16.98
CA LEU A 359 -20.24 -14.32 16.20
C LEU A 359 -20.39 -12.92 16.81
N LEU A 360 -20.63 -12.85 18.11
CA LEU A 360 -20.74 -11.58 18.83
C LEU A 360 -19.40 -10.84 18.86
N ALA A 361 -18.28 -11.56 18.89
CA ALA A 361 -16.95 -10.96 18.77
C ALA A 361 -16.70 -10.34 17.39
N VAL A 362 -17.17 -10.96 16.31
CA VAL A 362 -17.12 -10.33 14.98
C VAL A 362 -17.94 -9.05 14.94
N GLN A 363 -19.12 -9.04 15.56
CA GLN A 363 -19.93 -7.82 15.67
C GLN A 363 -19.24 -6.74 16.50
N ALA A 364 -18.58 -7.14 17.60
CA ALA A 364 -17.80 -6.22 18.43
C ALA A 364 -16.63 -5.61 17.64
N LEU A 365 -15.92 -6.41 16.84
CA LEU A 365 -14.86 -5.94 15.95
C LEU A 365 -15.38 -4.96 14.88
N ASN A 366 -16.57 -5.22 14.34
CA ASN A 366 -17.23 -4.34 13.38
C ASN A 366 -17.57 -2.97 13.99
N ILE A 367 -18.09 -2.96 15.21
CA ILE A 367 -18.37 -1.71 15.96
C ILE A 367 -17.08 -0.90 16.17
N VAL A 368 -15.96 -1.57 16.44
CA VAL A 368 -14.65 -0.92 16.63
C VAL A 368 -14.04 -0.43 15.30
N GLY A 369 -14.57 -0.86 14.14
CA GLY A 369 -14.08 -0.47 12.81
C GLY A 369 -12.91 -1.33 12.28
N LEU A 370 -12.74 -2.55 12.81
CA LEU A 370 -11.64 -3.45 12.40
C LEU A 370 -12.05 -4.33 11.21
N GLU A 371 -12.37 -3.71 10.06
CA GLU A 371 -12.95 -4.35 8.87
C GLU A 371 -12.15 -5.56 8.37
N PHE A 372 -10.82 -5.47 8.40
CA PHE A 372 -9.95 -6.59 8.00
C PHE A 372 -10.20 -7.83 8.87
N LEU A 373 -10.24 -7.66 10.20
CA LEU A 373 -10.48 -8.76 11.13
C LEU A 373 -11.92 -9.30 11.00
N VAL A 374 -12.89 -8.42 10.75
CA VAL A 374 -14.28 -8.82 10.45
C VAL A 374 -14.35 -9.68 9.20
N THR A 375 -13.64 -9.31 8.15
CA THR A 375 -13.63 -10.06 6.88
C THR A 375 -13.08 -11.47 7.06
N LEU A 376 -11.93 -11.59 7.73
CA LEU A 376 -11.33 -12.89 8.02
C LEU A 376 -12.22 -13.74 8.93
N SER A 377 -12.80 -13.14 9.97
CA SER A 377 -13.63 -13.87 10.93
C SER A 377 -14.96 -14.32 10.31
N THR A 378 -15.56 -13.49 9.46
CA THR A 378 -16.76 -13.84 8.68
C THR A 378 -16.49 -14.99 7.72
N ALA A 379 -15.31 -15.03 7.09
CA ALA A 379 -14.91 -16.17 6.24
C ALA A 379 -14.79 -17.47 7.05
N VAL A 380 -14.24 -17.41 8.27
CA VAL A 380 -14.22 -18.55 9.20
C VAL A 380 -15.64 -19.00 9.59
N ILE A 381 -16.54 -18.06 9.89
CA ILE A 381 -17.95 -18.36 10.19
C ILE A 381 -18.64 -19.03 9.00
N ALA A 382 -18.44 -18.52 7.79
CA ALA A 382 -18.99 -19.10 6.57
C ALA A 382 -18.47 -20.52 6.30
N TYR A 383 -17.30 -20.87 6.83
CA TYR A 383 -16.73 -22.21 6.72
C TYR A 383 -17.30 -23.21 7.76
N LEU A 384 -17.83 -22.73 8.90
CA LEU A 384 -18.35 -23.60 9.97
C LEU A 384 -19.49 -24.54 9.53
N PRO A 385 -20.51 -24.11 8.76
CA PRO A 385 -21.55 -25.02 8.27
C PRO A 385 -21.00 -26.20 7.47
N MET A 386 -19.95 -25.98 6.67
CA MET A 386 -19.29 -27.04 5.90
C MET A 386 -18.58 -28.04 6.82
N VAL A 387 -17.90 -27.56 7.87
CA VAL A 387 -17.27 -28.42 8.88
C VAL A 387 -18.31 -29.25 9.63
N ILE A 388 -19.41 -28.63 10.06
CA ILE A 388 -20.49 -29.33 10.77
C ILE A 388 -21.11 -30.40 9.87
N ALA A 389 -21.42 -30.07 8.62
CA ALA A 389 -21.96 -31.02 7.65
C ALA A 389 -21.01 -32.19 7.41
N ALA A 390 -19.70 -31.96 7.28
CA ALA A 390 -18.70 -33.02 7.13
C ALA A 390 -18.66 -33.96 8.34
N ILE A 391 -18.69 -33.41 9.57
CA ILE A 391 -18.75 -34.21 10.81
C ILE A 391 -20.03 -35.07 10.84
N VAL A 392 -21.18 -34.50 10.46
CA VAL A 392 -22.45 -35.23 10.39
C VAL A 392 -22.40 -36.35 9.36
N ILE A 393 -21.86 -36.08 8.15
CA ILE A 393 -21.70 -37.10 7.09
C ILE A 393 -20.84 -38.27 7.59
N ILE A 394 -19.71 -38.00 8.24
CA ILE A 394 -18.85 -39.05 8.82
C ILE A 394 -19.63 -39.83 9.90
N GLY A 395 -20.31 -39.12 10.81
CA GLY A 395 -21.08 -39.75 11.88
C GLY A 395 -22.18 -40.69 11.36
N VAL A 396 -22.96 -40.23 10.38
CA VAL A 396 -23.99 -41.03 9.71
C VAL A 396 -23.37 -42.19 8.94
N GLY A 397 -22.25 -41.97 8.26
CA GLY A 397 -21.50 -42.99 7.54
C GLY A 397 -21.01 -44.13 8.41
N LEU A 398 -20.43 -43.79 9.57
CA LEU A 398 -20.04 -44.78 10.57
C LEU A 398 -21.25 -45.57 11.04
N TRP A 399 -22.34 -44.89 11.42
CA TRP A 399 -23.56 -45.52 11.89
C TRP A 399 -24.16 -46.49 10.85
N LEU A 400 -24.30 -46.04 9.59
CA LEU A 400 -24.77 -46.87 8.48
C LEU A 400 -23.85 -48.06 8.22
N GLY A 401 -22.54 -47.87 8.25
CA GLY A 401 -21.57 -48.95 8.06
C GLY A 401 -21.71 -50.05 9.10
N TYR A 402 -21.86 -49.70 10.39
CA TYR A 402 -22.10 -50.68 11.45
C TYR A 402 -23.48 -51.34 11.35
N LEU A 403 -24.51 -50.58 10.98
CA LEU A 403 -25.86 -51.12 10.77
C LEU A 403 -25.85 -52.18 9.66
N VAL A 404 -25.28 -51.85 8.50
CA VAL A 404 -25.19 -52.77 7.36
C VAL A 404 -24.35 -53.99 7.73
N GLN A 405 -23.22 -53.84 8.43
CA GLN A 405 -22.45 -54.98 8.92
C GLN A 405 -23.31 -55.93 9.76
N LYS A 406 -24.08 -55.39 10.70
CA LYS A 406 -24.91 -56.18 11.61
C LYS A 406 -26.01 -56.91 10.83
N LEU A 407 -26.72 -56.20 9.97
CA LEU A 407 -27.79 -56.77 9.15
C LEU A 407 -27.26 -57.90 8.26
N LEU A 408 -26.15 -57.66 7.57
CA LEU A 408 -25.56 -58.63 6.66
C LEU A 408 -24.99 -59.86 7.40
N SER A 409 -24.45 -59.67 8.60
CA SER A 409 -23.99 -60.78 9.46
C SER A 409 -25.14 -61.63 10.01
N SER A 410 -26.35 -61.07 10.13
CA SER A 410 -27.54 -61.81 10.59
C SER A 410 -28.21 -62.60 9.46
N VAL A 411 -28.19 -62.07 8.23
CA VAL A 411 -28.84 -62.71 7.07
C VAL A 411 -27.92 -63.75 6.41
N LEU A 412 -26.61 -63.50 6.34
CA LEU A 412 -25.66 -64.42 5.71
C LEU A 412 -25.18 -65.47 6.72
N GLN A 413 -25.74 -66.68 6.65
CA GLN A 413 -25.33 -67.81 7.47
C GLN A 413 -24.32 -68.70 6.70
N GLY A 414 -23.09 -68.85 7.22
CA GLY A 414 -22.05 -69.70 6.64
C GLY A 414 -20.62 -69.13 6.78
N GLY A 415 -19.62 -69.99 6.97
CA GLY A 415 -18.22 -69.59 7.22
C GLY A 415 -17.57 -68.77 6.10
N HIS A 416 -18.01 -68.97 4.85
CA HIS A 416 -17.46 -68.30 3.66
C HIS A 416 -17.94 -66.84 3.47
N PHE A 417 -19.02 -66.42 4.14
CA PHE A 417 -19.61 -65.09 3.94
C PHE A 417 -19.21 -64.06 5.00
N LYS A 418 -18.37 -64.43 5.98
CA LYS A 418 -17.95 -63.55 7.09
C LYS A 418 -17.21 -62.28 6.63
N VAL A 419 -16.59 -62.31 5.46
CA VAL A 419 -15.84 -61.16 4.90
C VAL A 419 -16.75 -60.10 4.27
N LEU A 420 -17.91 -60.50 3.75
CA LEU A 420 -18.79 -59.60 2.99
C LEU A 420 -19.40 -58.48 3.86
N PRO A 421 -19.87 -58.74 5.11
CA PRO A 421 -20.31 -57.68 6.02
C PRO A 421 -19.23 -56.66 6.36
N VAL A 422 -17.97 -57.10 6.47
CA VAL A 422 -16.83 -56.23 6.79
C VAL A 422 -16.51 -55.33 5.60
N ILE A 423 -16.47 -55.89 4.39
CA ILE A 423 -16.25 -55.14 3.15
C ILE A 423 -17.34 -54.08 2.97
N ALA A 424 -18.62 -54.45 3.17
CA ALA A 424 -19.74 -53.52 3.05
C ALA A 424 -19.64 -52.35 4.04
N LYS A 425 -19.26 -52.61 5.29
CA LYS A 425 -19.00 -51.56 6.28
C LYS A 425 -17.93 -50.57 5.81
N TYR A 426 -16.75 -51.09 5.46
CA TYR A 426 -15.63 -50.22 5.09
C TYR A 426 -15.91 -49.47 3.79
N ALA A 427 -16.64 -50.06 2.84
CA ALA A 427 -17.10 -49.36 1.64
C ALA A 427 -17.97 -48.13 1.98
N ILE A 428 -18.94 -48.28 2.89
CA ILE A 428 -19.81 -47.17 3.33
C ILE A 428 -19.02 -46.09 4.08
N ILE A 429 -18.09 -46.49 4.96
CA ILE A 429 -17.25 -45.54 5.69
C ILE A 429 -16.35 -44.77 4.73
N THR A 430 -15.68 -45.44 3.79
CA THR A 430 -14.83 -44.81 2.78
C THR A 430 -15.62 -43.83 1.90
N LEU A 431 -16.84 -44.20 1.47
CA LEU A 431 -17.75 -43.29 0.75
C LEU A 431 -18.04 -42.04 1.57
N SER A 432 -18.36 -42.21 2.84
CA SER A 432 -18.72 -41.11 3.74
C SER A 432 -17.53 -40.18 3.99
N VAL A 433 -16.31 -40.71 4.07
CA VAL A 433 -15.08 -39.91 4.16
C VAL A 433 -14.90 -39.07 2.90
N PHE A 434 -15.06 -39.64 1.70
CA PHE A 434 -14.98 -38.87 0.46
C PHE A 434 -16.05 -37.77 0.38
N MET A 435 -17.29 -38.07 0.75
CA MET A 435 -18.37 -37.08 0.81
C MET A 435 -18.08 -35.96 1.81
N ALA A 436 -17.49 -36.29 2.96
CA ALA A 436 -17.09 -35.29 3.96
C ALA A 436 -15.94 -34.40 3.48
N LEU A 437 -14.94 -34.97 2.78
CA LEU A 437 -13.86 -34.19 2.17
C LEU A 437 -14.37 -33.23 1.10
N ASP A 438 -15.33 -33.67 0.29
CA ASP A 438 -15.99 -32.81 -0.70
C ASP A 438 -16.80 -31.68 -0.04
N GLN A 439 -17.52 -31.99 1.05
CA GLN A 439 -18.25 -30.98 1.82
C GLN A 439 -17.32 -29.92 2.44
N LEU A 440 -16.12 -30.30 2.85
CA LEU A 440 -15.07 -29.36 3.32
C LEU A 440 -14.44 -28.56 2.17
N LYS A 441 -14.82 -28.80 0.91
CA LYS A 441 -14.22 -28.23 -0.30
C LYS A 441 -12.70 -28.48 -0.40
N VAL A 442 -12.22 -29.56 0.22
CA VAL A 442 -10.80 -29.93 0.19
C VAL A 442 -10.54 -30.65 -1.12
N ALA A 443 -10.01 -29.92 -2.09
CA ALA A 443 -9.67 -30.45 -3.42
C ALA A 443 -10.81 -31.28 -4.04
N SER A 444 -12.05 -30.76 -4.00
CA SER A 444 -13.27 -31.44 -4.47
C SER A 444 -13.11 -32.10 -5.84
N SER A 445 -12.43 -31.44 -6.79
CA SER A 445 -12.17 -32.02 -8.11
C SER A 445 -11.29 -33.28 -8.06
N ILE A 446 -10.25 -33.27 -7.21
CA ILE A 446 -9.35 -34.42 -7.03
C ILE A 446 -10.09 -35.55 -6.31
N VAL A 447 -10.85 -35.23 -5.25
CA VAL A 447 -11.65 -36.20 -4.49
C VAL A 447 -12.70 -36.85 -5.38
N ASN A 448 -13.47 -36.06 -6.14
CA ASN A 448 -14.49 -36.56 -7.05
C ASN A 448 -13.88 -37.39 -8.19
N ALA A 449 -12.76 -36.95 -8.78
CA ALA A 449 -12.06 -37.74 -9.80
C ALA A 449 -11.58 -39.09 -9.25
N ALA A 450 -10.95 -39.11 -8.07
CA ALA A 450 -10.52 -40.34 -7.41
C ALA A 450 -11.71 -41.27 -7.13
N PHE A 451 -12.83 -40.70 -6.68
CA PHE A 451 -14.06 -41.45 -6.43
C PHE A 451 -14.64 -42.09 -7.70
N ILE A 452 -14.77 -41.30 -8.78
CA ILE A 452 -15.22 -41.77 -10.10
C ILE A 452 -14.29 -42.86 -10.63
N LEU A 453 -12.97 -42.71 -10.49
CA LEU A 453 -11.99 -43.70 -10.94
C LEU A 453 -12.07 -45.00 -10.13
N ILE A 454 -12.21 -44.92 -8.81
CA ILE A 454 -12.33 -46.10 -7.94
C ILE A 454 -13.64 -46.84 -8.25
N LEU A 455 -14.78 -46.15 -8.29
CA LEU A 455 -16.05 -46.79 -8.60
C LEU A 455 -16.12 -47.29 -10.04
N GLY A 456 -15.62 -46.50 -10.99
CA GLY A 456 -15.52 -46.90 -12.40
C GLY A 456 -14.62 -48.12 -12.57
N GLY A 457 -13.48 -48.15 -11.90
CA GLY A 457 -12.57 -49.30 -11.88
C GLY A 457 -13.21 -50.55 -11.27
N LEU A 458 -13.94 -50.41 -10.15
CA LEU A 458 -14.70 -51.51 -9.55
C LEU A 458 -15.82 -51.99 -10.47
N ALA A 459 -16.58 -51.08 -11.08
CA ALA A 459 -17.65 -51.42 -12.01
C ALA A 459 -17.12 -52.18 -13.23
N LEU A 460 -15.98 -51.75 -13.79
CA LEU A 460 -15.29 -52.45 -14.87
C LEU A 460 -14.78 -53.82 -14.43
N ALA A 461 -14.14 -53.92 -13.25
CA ALA A 461 -13.65 -55.18 -12.72
C ALA A 461 -14.79 -56.19 -12.49
N PHE A 462 -15.90 -55.77 -11.89
CA PHE A 462 -17.09 -56.60 -11.73
C PHE A 462 -17.70 -56.97 -13.09
N GLY A 463 -17.85 -56.03 -14.01
CA GLY A 463 -18.38 -56.28 -15.35
C GLY A 463 -17.54 -57.32 -16.11
N LEU A 464 -16.22 -57.22 -16.06
CA LEU A 464 -15.30 -58.19 -16.66
C LEU A 464 -15.35 -59.55 -15.95
N ALA A 465 -15.36 -59.58 -14.62
CA ALA A 465 -15.42 -60.82 -13.86
C ALA A 465 -16.71 -61.60 -14.14
N PHE A 466 -17.88 -60.93 -14.16
CA PHE A 466 -19.15 -61.55 -14.49
C PHE A 466 -19.29 -61.88 -15.98
N GLY A 467 -18.82 -61.00 -16.87
CA GLY A 467 -18.91 -61.20 -18.32
C GLY A 467 -18.04 -62.36 -18.80
N LEU A 468 -16.78 -62.43 -18.35
CA LEU A 468 -15.84 -63.49 -18.72
C LEU A 468 -16.13 -64.78 -17.93
N GLY A 469 -16.33 -64.70 -16.61
CA GLY A 469 -16.58 -65.87 -15.76
C GLY A 469 -17.99 -66.47 -15.88
N GLY A 470 -18.99 -65.67 -16.27
CA GLY A 470 -20.38 -66.10 -16.44
C GLY A 470 -20.71 -66.67 -17.82
N ARG A 471 -19.78 -66.60 -18.78
CA ARG A 471 -19.99 -67.03 -20.16
C ARG A 471 -20.51 -68.46 -20.28
N GLU A 472 -19.91 -69.40 -19.54
CA GLU A 472 -20.27 -70.82 -19.58
C GLU A 472 -21.63 -71.09 -18.91
N PHE A 473 -21.95 -70.34 -17.86
CA PHE A 473 -23.26 -70.41 -17.20
C PHE A 473 -24.37 -69.89 -18.12
N ALA A 474 -24.15 -68.74 -18.77
CA ALA A 474 -25.07 -68.17 -19.74
C ALA A 474 -25.32 -69.14 -20.91
N LYS A 475 -24.25 -69.72 -21.47
CA LYS A 475 -24.33 -70.75 -22.53
C LYS A 475 -25.21 -71.92 -22.09
N LYS A 476 -24.92 -72.54 -20.94
CA LYS A 476 -25.71 -73.67 -20.42
C LYS A 476 -27.19 -73.33 -20.17
N ARG A 477 -27.50 -72.09 -19.81
CA ARG A 477 -28.89 -71.68 -19.55
C ARG A 477 -29.67 -71.43 -20.84
N LEU A 478 -29.04 -70.80 -21.83
CA LEU A 478 -29.59 -70.62 -23.18
C LEU A 478 -29.83 -71.97 -23.85
N ASP A 479 -28.84 -72.87 -23.83
CA ASP A 479 -28.98 -74.24 -24.37
C ASP A 479 -30.18 -75.00 -23.74
N LYS A 480 -30.47 -74.75 -22.46
CA LYS A 480 -31.60 -75.37 -21.75
C LYS A 480 -32.95 -74.73 -22.09
N LEU A 481 -32.96 -73.44 -22.44
CA LEU A 481 -34.14 -72.71 -22.92
C LEU A 481 -34.50 -73.16 -24.34
N ASP A 482 -33.50 -73.25 -25.22
CA ASP A 482 -33.69 -73.68 -26.61
C ASP A 482 -34.30 -75.09 -26.66
N ARG A 483 -33.75 -76.03 -25.87
CA ARG A 483 -34.33 -77.39 -25.75
C ARG A 483 -35.76 -77.43 -25.22
N LYS A 484 -36.16 -76.50 -24.36
CA LYS A 484 -37.54 -76.42 -23.86
C LYS A 484 -38.50 -75.85 -24.90
N MET A 485 -38.03 -74.90 -25.71
CA MET A 485 -38.82 -74.34 -26.81
C MET A 485 -39.04 -75.37 -27.91
N GLU A 486 -38.01 -76.16 -28.26
CA GLU A 486 -38.12 -77.25 -29.23
C GLU A 486 -39.11 -78.35 -28.81
N GLN A 487 -39.29 -78.58 -27.51
CA GLN A 487 -40.23 -79.57 -26.97
C GLN A 487 -41.67 -79.07 -26.85
N THR A 488 -41.93 -77.78 -27.11
CA THR A 488 -43.28 -77.19 -27.02
C THR A 488 -43.85 -76.96 -28.43
N SER A 489 -44.34 -78.03 -29.07
CA SER A 489 -45.05 -77.93 -30.35
C SER A 489 -46.50 -77.44 -30.13
N ILE A 490 -46.88 -76.38 -30.85
CA ILE A 490 -48.23 -75.80 -30.84
C ILE A 490 -49.14 -76.65 -31.73
N GLN A 491 -50.23 -77.19 -31.16
CA GLN A 491 -51.30 -77.86 -31.89
C GLN A 491 -52.13 -76.80 -32.64
N LYS A 492 -52.03 -76.78 -33.98
CA LYS A 492 -52.91 -75.97 -34.84
C LYS A 492 -54.32 -76.60 -34.86
N PRO A 493 -55.41 -75.81 -34.80
CA PRO A 493 -56.75 -76.34 -35.01
C PRO A 493 -56.93 -76.68 -36.50
N ASN A 494 -57.38 -77.90 -36.79
CA ASN A 494 -57.86 -78.30 -38.11
C ASN A 494 -59.29 -77.78 -38.29
N ASP A 495 -59.46 -76.84 -39.21
CA ASP A 495 -60.73 -76.67 -39.92
C ASP A 495 -60.84 -77.80 -40.94
N ASP A 496 -61.79 -78.72 -40.74
CA ASP A 496 -62.50 -79.38 -41.83
C ASP A 496 -63.81 -79.99 -41.31
N ASN A 497 -64.90 -79.29 -41.65
CA ASN A 497 -66.22 -79.88 -41.78
C ASN A 497 -66.17 -80.96 -42.86
N THR A 498 -66.72 -82.15 -42.64
CA THR A 498 -67.76 -82.76 -43.51
C THR A 498 -68.20 -84.16 -43.06
N LEU A 499 -69.54 -84.29 -42.96
CA LEU A 499 -70.38 -85.42 -43.37
C LEU A 499 -70.63 -86.62 -42.41
N ASN A 500 -71.84 -86.59 -41.85
CA ASN A 500 -72.86 -87.66 -41.78
C ASN A 500 -72.42 -89.08 -41.37
N SER A 501 -72.91 -89.59 -40.23
CA SER A 501 -74.20 -90.29 -40.11
C SER A 501 -74.57 -90.51 -38.65
#